data_AF-A0A2D7WBL9-F1
#
_entry.id   AF-A0A2D7WBL9-F1
#
_cell.length_a   1.000
_cell.length_b   1.000
_cell.length_c   1.000
_cell.angle_alpha   90.00
_cell.angle_beta   90.00
_cell.angle_gamma   90.00
#
_symmetry.space_group_name_H-M   'P 1'
#
loop_
_entity.id
_entity.type
_entity.pdbx_description
1 polymer ?
#
loop_
_entity_poly.entity_id
_entity_poly.type
_entity_poly.pdbx_seq_one_letter_code
_entity_poly.pdbx_strand_id
1 'polypeptide(L)'
;MGVLSPDCSVFHVTTFYDIPSDLLNDALSELLASNDAISMPKWATYVKTGMHNENPPLASDWWERRCASLLRKVAKKGPIGVNHLSQEYGGKMRRRSTPGKPVAASR
;
A
#
# COMPACT_ATOMS: atom_id res chain seq x y z
N MET A 1 14.65 19.02 -8.10
CA MET A 1 13.29 18.94 -8.69
C MET A 1 12.27 19.12 -7.57
N GLY A 2 11.71 20.32 -7.40
CA GLY A 2 10.62 20.56 -6.46
C GLY A 2 9.29 20.29 -7.16
N VAL A 3 8.45 19.44 -6.57
CA VAL A 3 7.04 19.30 -6.96
C VAL A 3 6.31 20.55 -6.47
N LEU A 4 5.86 21.38 -7.41
CA LEU A 4 5.11 22.59 -7.14
C LEU A 4 3.67 22.22 -6.77
N SER A 5 3.36 22.23 -5.47
CA SER A 5 2.00 22.38 -4.98
C SER A 5 1.61 23.88 -5.01
N PRO A 6 0.33 24.23 -5.22
CA PRO A 6 -0.11 25.62 -5.42
C PRO A 6 -0.02 26.51 -4.16
N ASP A 7 0.35 25.95 -3.03
CA ASP A 7 0.66 26.63 -1.78
C ASP A 7 2.16 26.98 -1.71
N CYS A 8 2.47 28.27 -1.58
CA CYS A 8 3.82 28.84 -1.52
C CYS A 8 4.59 28.50 -0.22
N SER A 9 4.32 27.36 0.41
CA SER A 9 5.13 26.81 1.49
C SER A 9 6.27 25.99 0.90
N VAL A 10 7.51 26.44 1.12
CA VAL A 10 8.69 25.62 0.92
C VAL A 10 8.56 24.41 1.85
N PHE A 11 8.12 23.26 1.33
CA PHE A 11 8.18 22.02 2.08
C PHE A 11 9.65 21.73 2.34
N HIS A 12 10.08 21.91 3.58
CA HIS A 12 11.37 21.44 4.05
C HIS A 12 11.28 19.92 4.12
N VAL A 13 11.53 19.25 2.98
CA VAL A 13 11.48 17.79 2.86
C VAL A 13 12.72 17.21 3.52
N THR A 14 12.65 17.04 4.83
CA THR A 14 13.78 16.54 5.63
C THR A 14 13.54 15.10 6.04
N THR A 15 12.28 14.67 6.17
CA THR A 15 11.94 13.30 6.55
C THR A 15 10.70 12.81 5.81
N PHE A 16 10.55 11.48 5.71
CA PHE A 16 9.41 10.82 5.04
C PHE A 16 8.01 11.19 5.59
N TYR A 17 7.94 11.90 6.72
CA TYR A 17 6.70 12.41 7.30
C TYR A 17 6.15 13.64 6.57
N ASP A 18 7.02 14.41 5.91
CA ASP A 18 6.69 15.70 5.31
C ASP A 18 6.11 15.54 3.89
N ILE A 19 6.20 14.33 3.33
CA ILE A 19 5.79 14.01 1.96
C ILE A 19 4.38 13.41 1.98
N PRO A 20 3.47 13.87 1.10
CA PRO A 20 2.16 13.24 0.94
C PRO A 20 2.32 11.77 0.54
N SER A 21 1.43 10.92 1.06
CA SER A 21 1.57 9.47 0.92
C SER A 21 1.55 9.02 -0.54
N ASP A 22 0.78 9.68 -1.39
CA ASP A 22 0.60 9.27 -2.77
C ASP A 22 1.90 9.43 -3.56
N LEU A 23 2.52 10.62 -3.47
CA LEU A 23 3.82 10.88 -4.12
C LEU A 23 4.93 9.95 -3.64
N LEU A 24 4.98 9.69 -2.32
CA LEU A 24 5.99 8.80 -1.75
C LEU A 24 5.81 7.36 -2.25
N ASN A 25 4.57 6.86 -2.25
CA ASN A 25 4.29 5.48 -2.63
C ASN A 25 4.56 5.25 -4.12
N ASP A 26 4.23 6.20 -4.97
CA ASP A 26 4.46 6.09 -6.42
C ASP A 26 5.97 6.09 -6.72
N ALA A 27 6.74 7.03 -6.14
CA ALA A 27 8.21 7.05 -6.30
C ALA A 27 8.89 5.78 -5.73
N LEU A 28 8.41 5.27 -4.59
CA LEU A 28 8.92 4.02 -4.03
C LEU A 28 8.57 2.82 -4.91
N SER A 29 7.39 2.80 -5.53
CA SER A 29 6.98 1.69 -6.39
C SER A 29 7.91 1.54 -7.60
N GLU A 30 8.31 2.66 -8.21
CA GLU A 30 9.28 2.70 -9.32
C GLU A 30 10.66 2.21 -8.88
N LEU A 31 11.14 2.66 -7.72
CA LEU A 31 12.42 2.21 -7.17
C LEU A 31 12.41 0.71 -6.84
N LEU A 32 11.31 0.20 -6.28
CA LEU A 32 11.18 -1.22 -5.97
C LEU A 32 11.07 -2.08 -7.23
N ALA A 33 10.41 -1.58 -8.27
CA ALA A 33 10.35 -2.26 -9.57
C ALA A 33 11.73 -2.43 -10.21
N SER A 34 12.65 -1.49 -9.98
CA SER A 34 14.04 -1.59 -10.44
C SER A 34 14.91 -2.56 -9.63
N ASN A 35 14.42 -3.03 -8.48
CA ASN A 35 15.20 -3.82 -7.53
C ASN A 35 14.87 -5.31 -7.65
N ASP A 36 15.83 -6.09 -8.14
CA ASP A 36 15.67 -7.54 -8.39
C ASP A 36 15.36 -8.36 -7.12
N ALA A 37 15.63 -7.81 -5.94
CA ALA A 37 15.33 -8.48 -4.66
C ALA A 37 13.83 -8.60 -4.37
N ILE A 38 12.99 -7.71 -4.92
CA ILE A 38 11.55 -7.66 -4.67
C ILE A 38 10.83 -7.93 -5.99
N SER A 39 10.96 -9.16 -6.46
CA SER A 39 10.24 -9.63 -7.65
C SER A 39 8.85 -10.13 -7.28
N MET A 40 7.86 -9.85 -8.13
CA MET A 40 6.51 -10.39 -7.99
C MET A 40 6.55 -11.93 -8.07
N PRO A 41 6.07 -12.65 -7.04
CA PRO A 41 6.08 -14.10 -7.07
C PRO A 41 5.03 -14.64 -8.04
N LYS A 42 5.26 -15.82 -8.62
CA LYS A 42 4.38 -16.44 -9.64
C LYS A 42 2.91 -16.59 -9.22
N TRP A 43 2.66 -16.76 -7.91
CA TRP A 43 1.30 -16.91 -7.39
C TRP A 43 0.56 -15.57 -7.27
N ALA A 44 1.28 -14.44 -7.23
CA ALA A 44 0.68 -13.12 -7.05
C ALA A 44 -0.31 -12.77 -8.17
N THR A 45 -0.08 -13.25 -9.39
CA THR A 45 -0.97 -13.02 -10.53
C THR A 45 -2.40 -13.56 -10.33
N TYR A 46 -2.57 -14.56 -9.46
CA TYR A 46 -3.85 -15.24 -9.25
C TYR A 46 -4.57 -14.83 -7.96
N VAL A 47 -3.93 -14.06 -7.09
CA VAL A 47 -4.50 -13.73 -5.78
C VAL A 47 -5.27 -12.41 -5.82
N LYS A 48 -6.28 -12.36 -4.97
CA LYS A 48 -6.91 -11.11 -4.56
C LYS A 48 -6.23 -10.57 -3.30
N THR A 49 -6.25 -9.26 -3.14
CA THR A 49 -5.55 -8.58 -2.04
C THR A 49 -6.11 -8.89 -0.64
N GLY A 50 -7.39 -9.31 -0.57
CA GLY A 50 -8.05 -9.73 0.66
C GLY A 50 -9.40 -10.37 0.40
N MET A 51 -9.96 -11.03 1.43
CA MET A 51 -11.25 -11.73 1.33
C MET A 51 -12.42 -10.79 0.98
N HIS A 52 -12.34 -9.52 1.41
CA HIS A 52 -13.37 -8.51 1.16
C HIS A 52 -13.45 -8.05 -0.30
N ASN A 53 -12.39 -8.24 -1.09
CA ASN A 53 -12.41 -7.90 -2.50
C ASN A 53 -13.02 -9.03 -3.32
N GLU A 54 -13.90 -8.65 -4.26
CA GLU A 54 -14.51 -9.57 -5.21
C GLU A 54 -13.60 -9.76 -6.43
N ASN A 55 -12.96 -8.68 -6.88
CA ASN A 55 -12.08 -8.68 -8.06
C ASN A 55 -10.59 -8.64 -7.66
N PRO A 56 -9.71 -9.24 -8.46
CA PRO A 56 -8.26 -9.05 -8.33
C PRO A 56 -7.87 -7.59 -8.64
N PRO A 57 -6.68 -7.15 -8.18
CA PRO A 57 -6.17 -5.82 -8.51
C PRO A 57 -5.98 -5.66 -10.03
N LEU A 58 -6.44 -4.52 -10.56
CA LEU A 58 -6.37 -4.19 -12.00
C LEU A 58 -5.01 -3.62 -12.43
N ALA A 59 -4.32 -2.97 -11.50
CA ALA A 59 -3.02 -2.35 -11.75
C ALA A 59 -1.93 -3.43 -11.87
N SER A 60 -1.06 -3.36 -12.88
CA SER A 60 0.01 -4.33 -13.10
C SER A 60 1.12 -4.25 -12.05
N ASP A 61 1.34 -3.04 -11.52
CA ASP A 61 2.33 -2.64 -10.50
C ASP A 61 1.79 -2.78 -9.06
N TRP A 62 0.69 -3.53 -8.87
CA TRP A 62 0.01 -3.59 -7.57
C TRP A 62 0.88 -4.19 -6.47
N TRP A 63 1.80 -5.10 -6.82
CA TRP A 63 2.67 -5.77 -5.85
C TRP A 63 3.69 -4.79 -5.29
N GLU A 64 4.34 -4.06 -6.17
CA GLU A 64 5.35 -3.03 -5.88
C GLU A 64 4.70 -1.88 -5.09
N ARG A 65 3.50 -1.45 -5.49
CA ARG A 65 2.76 -0.40 -4.78
C ARG A 65 2.32 -0.85 -3.38
N ARG A 66 2.00 -2.13 -3.21
CA ARG A 66 1.71 -2.70 -1.88
C ARG A 66 2.97 -2.78 -1.01
N CYS A 67 4.11 -3.14 -1.59
CA CYS A 67 5.41 -3.13 -0.90
C CYS A 67 5.82 -1.72 -0.48
N ALA A 68 5.66 -0.72 -1.34
CA ALA A 68 5.90 0.69 -1.01
C ALA A 68 5.04 1.15 0.19
N SER A 69 3.73 0.85 0.14
CA SER A 69 2.80 1.13 1.23
C SER A 69 3.21 0.43 2.54
N LEU A 70 3.65 -0.82 2.46
CA LEU A 70 4.11 -1.61 3.60
C LEU A 70 5.33 -0.98 4.26
N LEU A 71 6.35 -0.66 3.47
CA LEU A 71 7.58 -0.02 3.96
C LEU A 71 7.28 1.29 4.69
N ARG A 72 6.41 2.13 4.11
CA ARG A 72 5.97 3.37 4.76
C ARG A 72 5.28 3.11 6.10
N LYS A 73 4.40 2.11 6.18
CA LYS A 73 3.69 1.78 7.44
C LYS A 73 4.65 1.26 8.51
N VAL A 74 5.61 0.41 8.14
CA VAL A 74 6.65 -0.10 9.05
C VAL A 74 7.52 1.06 9.54
N ALA A 75 7.97 1.94 8.66
CA ALA A 75 8.77 3.11 9.02
C ALA A 75 8.03 4.04 10.00
N LYS A 76 6.71 4.26 9.79
CA LYS A 76 5.90 5.15 10.63
C LYS A 76 5.47 4.55 11.97
N LYS A 77 5.11 3.26 12.00
CA LYS A 77 4.53 2.59 13.18
C LYS A 77 5.56 1.80 13.98
N GLY A 78 6.80 1.69 13.49
CA GLY A 78 7.84 0.87 14.12
C GLY A 78 7.64 -0.63 13.87
N PRO A 79 8.13 -1.51 14.74
CA PRO A 79 7.98 -2.95 14.58
C PRO A 79 6.50 -3.34 14.67
N ILE A 80 5.92 -3.73 13.54
CA ILE A 80 4.51 -4.08 13.41
C ILE A 80 4.37 -5.53 12.95
N GLY A 81 3.47 -6.28 13.61
CA GLY A 81 3.20 -7.67 13.26
C GLY A 81 2.30 -7.81 12.03
N VAL A 82 2.39 -8.96 11.35
CA VAL A 82 1.55 -9.34 10.20
C VAL A 82 0.05 -9.25 10.48
N ASN A 83 -0.39 -9.53 11.71
CA ASN A 83 -1.80 -9.42 12.09
C ASN A 83 -2.30 -7.96 12.05
N HIS A 84 -1.49 -7.03 12.54
CA HIS A 84 -1.86 -5.61 12.58
C HIS A 84 -1.85 -5.02 11.15
N LEU A 85 -0.87 -5.41 10.33
CA LEU A 85 -0.85 -5.08 8.90
C LEU A 85 -2.08 -5.61 8.17
N SER A 86 -2.48 -6.86 8.43
CA SER A 86 -3.68 -7.46 7.85
C SER A 86 -4.95 -6.70 8.22
N GLN A 87 -5.08 -6.17 9.45
CA GLN A 87 -6.21 -5.31 9.83
C GLN A 87 -6.21 -3.97 9.09
N GLU A 88 -5.03 -3.37 8.92
CA GLU A 88 -4.85 -2.07 8.27
C GLU A 88 -5.13 -2.08 6.76
N TYR A 89 -4.91 -3.21 6.10
CA TYR A 89 -5.31 -3.43 4.71
C TYR A 89 -6.71 -4.08 4.61
N GLY A 90 -7.31 -4.41 5.74
CA GLY A 90 -8.65 -4.97 5.82
C GLY A 90 -9.71 -3.99 5.32
N GLY A 91 -10.91 -4.50 5.12
CA GLY A 91 -12.01 -3.73 4.54
C GLY A 91 -13.37 -4.29 4.93
N LYS A 92 -14.42 -3.55 4.55
CA LYS A 92 -15.80 -3.99 4.77
C LYS A 92 -16.15 -5.07 3.75
N MET A 93 -16.43 -6.28 4.23
CA MET A 93 -16.97 -7.34 3.40
C MET A 93 -18.46 -7.12 3.15
N ARG A 94 -18.86 -7.07 1.87
CA ARG A 94 -20.28 -7.01 1.48
C ARG A 94 -20.91 -8.39 1.63
N ARG A 95 -22.02 -8.49 2.36
CA ARG A 95 -22.72 -9.76 2.66
C ARG A 95 -24.16 -9.77 2.16
N ARG A 96 -24.39 -9.34 0.91
CA ARG A 96 -25.72 -9.30 0.25
C ARG A 96 -26.83 -8.86 1.22
N SER A 97 -27.58 -9.83 1.77
CA SER A 97 -28.76 -9.64 2.62
C SER A 97 -28.43 -9.28 4.09
N THR A 98 -27.21 -9.54 4.56
CA THR A 98 -26.77 -9.26 5.94
C THR A 98 -25.88 -8.01 5.97
N PRO A 99 -25.91 -7.19 7.04
CA PRO A 99 -24.99 -6.07 7.19
C PRO A 99 -23.53 -6.50 7.04
N GLY A 100 -22.75 -5.67 6.35
CA GLY A 100 -21.34 -5.91 6.10
C GLY A 100 -20.51 -5.84 7.39
N LYS A 101 -19.52 -6.71 7.52
CA LYS A 101 -18.61 -6.77 8.66
C LYS A 101 -17.18 -6.41 8.22
N PRO A 102 -16.39 -5.76 9.09
CA PRO A 102 -14.97 -5.57 8.82
C PRO A 102 -14.27 -6.94 8.82
N VAL A 103 -13.41 -7.16 7.83
CA VAL A 103 -12.57 -8.34 7.74
C VAL A 103 -11.14 -7.94 7.40
N ALA A 104 -10.19 -8.66 7.99
CA ALA A 104 -8.78 -8.45 7.73
C ALA A 104 -8.42 -8.84 6.28
N ALA A 105 -7.35 -8.25 5.75
CA ALA A 105 -6.78 -8.63 4.47
C ALA A 105 -6.07 -9.98 4.54
N SER A 106 -5.69 -10.52 3.38
CA SER A 106 -4.80 -11.68 3.36
C SER A 106 -3.50 -11.36 4.08
N ARG A 107 -3.03 -12.34 4.86
CA ARG A 107 -1.68 -12.36 5.42
C ARG A 107 -0.68 -12.74 4.33
#